data_AF-U2WN85-F1
#
_entry.id   AF-U2WN85-F1
#
_cell.length_a   1.000
_cell.length_b   1.000
_cell.length_c   1.000
_cell.angle_alpha   90.00
_cell.angle_beta   90.00
_cell.angle_gamma   90.00
#
_symmetry.space_group_name_H-M   'P 1'
#
loop_
_entity.id
_entity.type
_entity.pdbx_description
1 polymer ?
#
loop_
_entity_poly.entity_id
_entity_poly.type
_entity_poly.pdbx_seq_one_letter_code
_entity_poly.pdbx_strand_id
1 'polypeptide(L)'
;MKKYLIEKLWTFEYDYDMAVVKELKNNDKKWNVSFVEFDVKNFIKKGDIVKGKLFMQYVCKSLKVDSELRAVQPFPKSPHIEAVVRVVKHVNSDSLLVESAISDSEILVEFENDVTYKKDDVIFFEGELSFEFL
;
A
#
# COMPACT_ATOMS: atom_id res chain seq x y z
N MET A 1 0.02 14.91 -6.97
CA MET A 1 -0.58 13.59 -7.28
C MET A 1 0.41 12.76 -8.06
N LYS A 2 0.61 11.52 -7.63
CA LYS A 2 1.59 10.62 -8.22
C LYS A 2 1.04 9.97 -9.48
N LYS A 3 1.95 9.59 -10.37
CA LYS A 3 1.64 8.90 -11.63
C LYS A 3 2.33 7.55 -11.62
N TYR A 4 1.59 6.53 -12.02
CA TYR A 4 2.04 5.15 -12.02
C TYR A 4 1.86 4.55 -13.40
N LEU A 5 2.85 3.79 -13.85
CA LEU A 5 2.75 2.94 -15.02
C LEU A 5 2.21 1.57 -14.61
N ILE A 6 1.18 1.08 -15.30
CA ILE A 6 0.70 -0.29 -15.15
C ILE A 6 1.61 -1.22 -15.94
N GLU A 7 2.48 -1.98 -15.27
CA GLU A 7 3.42 -2.89 -15.95
C GLU A 7 2.83 -4.27 -16.24
N LYS A 8 1.97 -4.76 -15.34
CA LYS A 8 1.31 -6.06 -15.42
C LYS A 8 -0.05 -5.96 -14.74
N LEU A 9 -0.99 -6.76 -15.24
CA LEU A 9 -2.32 -6.96 -14.68
C LEU A 9 -2.59 -8.45 -14.64
N TRP A 10 -3.21 -8.92 -13.58
CA TRP A 10 -3.73 -10.27 -13.48
C TRP A 10 -4.90 -10.30 -12.50
N THR A 11 -5.72 -11.32 -12.64
CA THR A 11 -6.83 -11.57 -11.75
C THR A 11 -6.54 -12.85 -10.99
N PHE A 12 -6.75 -12.83 -9.68
CA PHE A 12 -6.74 -14.02 -8.84
C PHE A 12 -8.18 -14.42 -8.51
N GLU A 13 -8.35 -15.59 -7.91
CA GLU A 13 -9.66 -16.19 -7.59
C GLU A 13 -10.70 -15.15 -7.13
N TYR A 14 -11.97 -15.35 -7.53
CA TYR A 14 -13.09 -14.44 -7.21
C TYR A 14 -12.97 -13.01 -7.77
N ASP A 15 -12.39 -12.87 -8.97
CA ASP A 15 -12.25 -11.59 -9.67
C ASP A 15 -11.43 -10.52 -8.90
N TYR A 16 -10.48 -10.98 -8.09
CA TYR A 16 -9.57 -10.09 -7.38
C TYR A 16 -8.47 -9.58 -8.31
N ASP A 17 -8.66 -8.38 -8.85
CA ASP A 17 -7.72 -7.77 -9.77
C ASP A 17 -6.50 -7.20 -9.06
N MET A 18 -5.34 -7.45 -9.65
CA MET A 18 -4.04 -7.02 -9.17
C MET A 18 -3.18 -6.47 -10.29
N ALA A 19 -2.26 -5.59 -9.93
CA ALA A 19 -1.29 -5.02 -10.86
C ALA A 19 0.11 -4.96 -10.28
N VAL A 20 1.08 -4.84 -11.18
CA VAL A 20 2.38 -4.25 -10.83
C VAL A 20 2.32 -2.79 -11.27
N VAL A 21 2.43 -1.88 -10.31
CA VAL A 21 2.51 -0.44 -10.55
C VAL A 21 3.95 0.03 -10.37
N LYS A 22 4.42 0.85 -11.30
CA LYS A 22 5.74 1.51 -11.23
C LYS A 22 5.54 3.01 -11.06
N GLU A 23 6.06 3.58 -9.97
CA GLU A 23 6.00 5.03 -9.77
C GLU A 23 6.97 5.75 -10.72
N LEU A 24 6.48 6.71 -11.52
CA LEU A 24 7.27 7.34 -12.58
C LEU A 24 8.35 8.33 -12.10
N LYS A 25 8.25 8.84 -10.87
CA LYS A 25 9.14 9.88 -10.34
C LYS A 25 9.98 9.43 -9.14
N ASN A 26 9.80 8.20 -8.66
CA ASN A 26 10.38 7.72 -7.40
C ASN A 26 11.21 6.46 -7.61
N ASN A 27 12.47 6.65 -8.01
CA ASN A 27 13.50 5.59 -8.09
C ASN A 27 13.07 4.30 -8.81
N ASP A 28 12.14 4.38 -9.76
CA ASP A 28 11.61 3.22 -10.47
C ASP A 28 11.06 2.11 -9.57
N LYS A 29 10.62 2.44 -8.34
CA LYS A 29 10.04 1.49 -7.39
C LYS A 29 8.78 0.84 -7.97
N LYS A 30 8.68 -0.46 -7.76
CA LYS A 30 7.59 -1.31 -8.25
C LYS A 30 6.93 -1.99 -7.07
N TRP A 31 5.61 -2.04 -7.12
CA TRP A 31 4.81 -2.70 -6.12
C TRP A 31 3.72 -3.52 -6.78
N ASN A 32 3.50 -4.72 -6.26
CA ASN A 32 2.26 -5.45 -6.53
C ASN A 32 1.17 -4.79 -5.69
N VAL A 33 0.03 -4.50 -6.30
CA VAL A 33 -1.10 -3.88 -5.63
C VAL A 33 -2.37 -4.59 -6.01
N SER A 34 -3.34 -4.57 -5.11
CA SER A 34 -4.73 -4.84 -5.43
C SER A 34 -5.50 -3.55 -5.67
N PHE A 35 -6.70 -3.71 -6.20
CA PHE A 35 -7.64 -2.63 -6.39
C PHE A 35 -8.88 -2.92 -5.56
N VAL A 36 -9.27 -1.97 -4.72
CA VAL A 36 -10.47 -2.08 -3.90
C VAL A 36 -11.67 -1.65 -4.72
N GLU A 37 -12.71 -2.49 -4.76
CA GLU A 37 -14.06 -2.16 -5.27
C GLU A 37 -14.11 -1.56 -6.69
N PHE A 38 -13.11 -1.86 -7.53
CA PHE A 38 -13.02 -1.35 -8.88
C PHE A 38 -12.88 -2.50 -9.87
N ASP A 39 -13.75 -2.55 -10.88
CA ASP A 39 -13.65 -3.53 -11.97
C ASP A 39 -12.53 -3.12 -12.93
N VAL A 40 -11.29 -3.46 -12.59
CA VAL A 40 -10.07 -2.98 -13.24
C VAL A 40 -10.02 -3.36 -14.71
N LYS A 41 -10.51 -4.56 -15.04
CA LYS A 41 -10.43 -5.18 -16.37
C LYS A 41 -10.96 -4.31 -17.50
N ASN A 42 -11.92 -3.45 -17.21
CA ASN A 42 -12.60 -2.62 -18.22
C ASN A 42 -12.00 -1.22 -18.38
N PHE A 43 -11.17 -0.75 -17.43
CA PHE A 43 -10.74 0.66 -17.40
C PHE A 43 -9.25 0.87 -17.58
N ILE A 44 -8.41 -0.13 -17.27
CA ILE A 44 -6.96 0.00 -17.43
C ILE A 44 -6.35 -1.22 -18.12
N LYS A 45 -5.25 -0.99 -18.82
CA LYS A 45 -4.43 -2.02 -19.45
C LYS A 45 -2.96 -1.81 -19.16
N LYS A 46 -2.16 -2.84 -19.43
CA LYS A 46 -0.71 -2.75 -19.40
C LYS A 46 -0.23 -1.61 -20.32
N GLY A 47 0.65 -0.77 -19.80
CA GLY A 47 1.21 0.39 -20.49
C GLY A 47 0.51 1.70 -20.16
N ASP A 48 -0.66 1.67 -19.51
CA ASP A 48 -1.35 2.88 -19.13
C ASP A 48 -0.62 3.63 -18.01
N ILE A 49 -0.72 4.95 -18.05
CA ILE A 49 -0.25 5.84 -16.99
C ILE A 49 -1.47 6.35 -16.23
N VAL A 50 -1.57 5.96 -14.97
CA VAL A 50 -2.71 6.28 -14.10
C VAL A 50 -2.28 7.24 -13.02
N LYS A 51 -3.24 8.02 -12.51
CA LYS A 51 -3.08 8.84 -11.31
C LYS A 51 -3.79 8.15 -10.16
N GLY A 52 -3.20 8.22 -8.98
CA GLY A 52 -3.78 7.61 -7.80
C GLY A 52 -2.85 7.70 -6.61
N LYS A 53 -3.17 6.95 -5.58
CA LYS A 53 -2.40 6.84 -4.35
C LYS A 53 -2.32 5.38 -3.90
N LEU A 54 -1.22 5.07 -3.21
CA LEU A 54 -1.06 3.80 -2.50
C LEU A 54 -1.59 3.98 -1.08
N PHE A 55 -2.22 2.94 -0.57
CA PHE A 55 -2.62 2.83 0.83
C PHE A 55 -2.48 1.37 1.30
N MET A 56 -2.50 1.16 2.61
CA MET A 56 -2.38 -0.16 3.21
C MET A 56 -3.66 -0.47 3.97
N GLN A 57 -4.17 -1.69 3.81
CA GLN A 57 -5.41 -2.15 4.44
C GLN A 57 -5.27 -3.60 4.91
N TYR A 58 -6.32 -4.14 5.53
CA TYR A 58 -6.36 -5.49 6.09
C TYR A 58 -5.23 -5.76 7.10
N VAL A 59 -4.85 -4.73 7.85
CA VAL A 59 -3.82 -4.85 8.89
C VAL A 59 -4.43 -5.45 10.14
N CYS A 60 -4.30 -6.77 10.29
CA CYS A 60 -4.83 -7.51 11.44
C CYS A 60 -3.91 -7.50 12.66
N LYS A 61 -2.60 -7.41 12.45
CA LYS A 61 -1.59 -7.51 13.50
C LYS A 61 -0.48 -6.50 13.27
N SER A 62 -0.12 -5.79 14.33
CA SER A 62 0.97 -4.83 14.34
C SER A 62 1.65 -4.81 15.70
N LEU A 63 2.91 -4.40 15.74
CA LEU A 63 3.65 -4.22 16.98
C LEU A 63 4.61 -3.04 16.88
N LYS A 64 4.87 -2.40 18.03
CA LYS A 64 5.89 -1.36 18.12
C LYS A 64 7.28 -2.01 18.06
N VAL A 65 8.18 -1.41 17.28
CA VAL A 65 9.56 -1.89 17.06
C VAL A 65 10.56 -0.75 17.15
N ASP A 66 11.83 -1.09 17.29
CA ASP A 66 12.96 -0.15 17.15
C ASP A 66 13.82 -0.60 15.97
N SER A 67 13.42 -0.20 14.76
CA SER A 67 14.03 -0.63 13.51
C SER A 67 13.89 0.46 12.44
N GLU A 68 14.74 0.40 11.41
CA GLU A 68 14.67 1.34 10.29
C GLU A 68 13.43 1.11 9.44
N LEU A 69 12.97 2.19 8.78
CA LEU A 69 11.82 2.11 7.88
C LEU A 69 12.15 1.21 6.69
N ARG A 70 11.32 0.21 6.47
CA ARG A 70 11.48 -0.76 5.37
C ARG A 70 10.13 -1.26 4.90
N ALA A 71 10.08 -1.76 3.69
CA ALA A 71 8.89 -2.38 3.13
C ALA A 71 9.30 -3.47 2.13
N VAL A 72 8.70 -4.65 2.25
CA VAL A 72 9.00 -5.80 1.40
C VAL A 72 7.72 -6.55 1.04
N GLN A 73 7.67 -7.08 -0.18
CA GLN A 73 6.64 -8.02 -0.60
C GLN A 73 7.28 -9.40 -0.71
N PRO A 74 7.20 -10.23 0.34
CA PRO A 74 7.91 -11.51 0.38
C PRO A 74 7.34 -12.53 -0.63
N PHE A 75 6.10 -12.35 -1.07
CA PHE A 75 5.42 -13.28 -1.98
C PHE A 75 5.33 -12.73 -3.41
N PRO A 76 5.77 -13.51 -4.43
CA PRO A 76 5.64 -13.10 -5.82
C PRO A 76 4.17 -12.90 -6.23
N LYS A 77 3.88 -11.83 -6.99
CA LYS A 77 2.53 -11.52 -7.49
C LYS A 77 1.46 -11.40 -6.40
N SER A 78 1.86 -11.01 -5.18
CA SER A 78 0.95 -10.77 -4.07
C SER A 78 1.05 -9.31 -3.63
N PRO A 79 -0.07 -8.65 -3.32
CA PRO A 79 -0.09 -7.31 -2.75
C PRO A 79 0.29 -7.31 -1.27
N HIS A 80 0.40 -8.51 -0.65
CA HIS A 80 0.85 -8.66 0.72
C HIS A 80 2.19 -7.93 0.94
N ILE A 81 2.23 -7.16 2.01
CA ILE A 81 3.37 -6.32 2.36
C ILE A 81 3.68 -6.46 3.84
N GLU A 82 4.97 -6.57 4.13
CA GLU A 82 5.52 -6.37 5.47
C GLU A 82 6.18 -5.00 5.51
N ALA A 83 5.78 -4.15 6.45
CA ALA A 83 6.27 -2.78 6.54
C ALA A 83 6.69 -2.40 7.97
N VAL A 84 7.81 -1.68 8.07
CA VAL A 84 8.19 -0.89 9.24
C VAL A 84 7.99 0.57 8.87
N VAL A 85 7.08 1.24 9.57
CA VAL A 85 6.65 2.61 9.29
C VAL A 85 6.74 3.47 10.54
N ARG A 86 6.74 4.79 10.38
CA ARG A 86 6.65 5.74 11.49
C ARG A 86 5.30 6.43 11.49
N VAL A 87 4.64 6.44 12.64
CA VAL A 87 3.33 7.07 12.81
C VAL A 87 3.48 8.59 12.74
N VAL A 88 2.75 9.21 11.82
CA VAL A 88 2.65 10.67 11.71
C VAL A 88 1.49 11.18 12.57
N LYS A 89 0.30 10.60 12.38
CA LYS A 89 -0.91 10.95 13.13
C LYS A 89 -2.01 9.90 12.99
N HIS A 90 -2.94 9.91 13.94
CA HIS A 90 -4.23 9.26 13.79
C HIS A 90 -5.13 10.02 12.81
N VAL A 91 -5.84 9.26 11.98
CA VAL A 91 -6.96 9.77 11.19
C VAL A 91 -8.27 9.54 11.95
N ASN A 92 -8.44 8.33 12.50
CA ASN A 92 -9.55 7.89 13.35
C ASN A 92 -9.03 6.77 14.30
N SER A 93 -9.93 5.93 14.85
CA SER A 93 -9.55 4.89 15.82
C SER A 93 -8.81 3.70 15.18
N ASP A 94 -9.07 3.41 13.90
CA ASP A 94 -8.57 2.25 13.17
C ASP A 94 -7.65 2.63 12.01
N SER A 95 -7.25 3.90 11.86
CA SER A 95 -6.47 4.36 10.72
C SER A 95 -5.41 5.40 11.08
N LEU A 96 -4.24 5.25 10.47
CA LEU A 96 -3.05 6.09 10.68
C LEU A 96 -2.54 6.66 9.36
N LEU A 97 -1.98 7.87 9.42
CA LEU A 97 -1.05 8.32 8.39
C LEU A 97 0.38 8.04 8.86
N VAL A 98 1.20 7.51 7.95
CA VAL A 98 2.55 7.03 8.27
C VAL A 98 3.59 7.47 7.24
N GLU A 99 4.82 7.70 7.71
CA GLU A 99 6.01 7.76 6.87
C GLU A 99 6.51 6.33 6.63
N SER A 100 6.91 6.00 5.40
CA SER A 100 7.31 4.64 5.03
C SER A 100 8.41 4.62 3.98
N ALA A 101 9.03 3.46 3.79
CA ALA A 101 9.95 3.23 2.68
C ALA A 101 9.24 2.99 1.33
N ILE A 102 7.90 2.92 1.31
CA ILE A 102 7.12 2.62 0.09
C ILE A 102 7.06 3.84 -0.83
N SER A 103 6.86 5.01 -0.24
CA SER A 103 6.57 6.29 -0.90
C SER A 103 7.25 7.43 -0.15
N ASP A 104 7.68 8.47 -0.86
CA ASP A 104 8.16 9.73 -0.26
C ASP A 104 7.03 10.60 0.34
N SER A 105 5.79 10.18 0.16
CA SER A 105 4.59 10.82 0.71
C SER A 105 3.98 9.95 1.81
N GLU A 106 3.30 10.59 2.76
CA GLU A 106 2.52 9.89 3.80
C GLU A 106 1.54 8.89 3.17
N ILE A 107 1.43 7.71 3.79
CA ILE A 107 0.53 6.65 3.35
C ILE A 107 -0.53 6.42 4.44
N LEU A 108 -1.79 6.22 4.00
CA LEU A 108 -2.87 5.78 4.89
C LEU A 108 -2.72 4.29 5.18
N VAL A 109 -2.85 3.92 6.45
CA VAL A 109 -2.91 2.54 6.93
C VAL A 109 -4.24 2.34 7.64
N GLU A 110 -5.02 1.38 7.18
CA GLU A 110 -6.31 0.98 7.76
C GLU A 110 -6.15 -0.38 8.44
N PHE A 111 -6.56 -0.45 9.70
CA PHE A 111 -6.47 -1.60 10.57
C PHE A 111 -7.84 -2.25 10.72
N GLU A 112 -7.86 -3.56 10.93
CA GLU A 112 -9.11 -4.29 11.21
C GLU A 112 -9.65 -4.03 12.62
N ASN A 113 -8.84 -3.42 13.48
CA ASN A 113 -9.19 -3.13 14.88
C ASN A 113 -8.65 -1.76 15.28
N ASP A 114 -9.27 -1.18 16.31
CA ASP A 114 -8.78 0.05 16.93
C ASP A 114 -7.31 -0.09 17.37
N VAL A 115 -6.53 0.96 17.13
CA VAL A 115 -5.11 1.04 17.52
C VAL A 115 -4.85 2.25 18.42
N THR A 116 -3.83 2.15 19.27
CA THR A 116 -3.50 3.19 20.26
C THR A 116 -2.06 3.70 20.14
N TYR A 117 -1.49 3.64 18.93
CA TYR A 117 -0.13 4.11 18.68
C TYR A 117 -0.03 5.63 18.85
N LYS A 118 1.17 6.13 19.10
CA LYS A 118 1.43 7.57 19.25
C LYS A 118 2.22 8.08 18.07
N LYS A 119 2.13 9.38 17.82
CA LYS A 119 3.04 10.06 16.89
C LYS A 119 4.49 9.69 17.21
N ASP A 120 5.27 9.49 16.15
CA ASP A 120 6.68 9.06 16.16
C ASP A 120 6.92 7.61 16.62
N ASP A 121 5.88 6.85 16.99
CA ASP A 121 6.04 5.40 17.17
C ASP A 121 6.47 4.76 15.84
N VAL A 122 7.43 3.83 15.94
CA VAL A 122 7.80 2.97 14.81
C VAL A 122 7.10 1.64 14.98
N ILE A 123 6.35 1.22 13.97
CA ILE A 123 5.52 0.03 14.02
C ILE A 123 5.88 -0.90 12.86
N PHE A 124 5.92 -2.19 13.16
CA PHE A 124 5.91 -3.25 12.17
C PHE A 124 4.48 -3.78 12.02
N PHE A 125 4.08 -4.07 10.79
CA PHE A 125 2.85 -4.79 10.52
C PHE A 125 2.91 -5.56 9.21
N GLU A 126 1.93 -6.44 9.06
CA GLU A 126 1.61 -7.17 7.84
C GLU A 126 0.22 -6.75 7.37
N GLY A 127 0.07 -6.55 6.06
CA GLY A 127 -1.21 -6.19 5.47
C GLY A 127 -1.15 -6.25 3.96
N GLU A 128 -2.00 -5.46 3.33
CA GLU A 128 -2.13 -5.44 1.88
C GLU A 128 -1.91 -4.05 1.30
N LEU A 129 -0.99 -3.94 0.34
CA LEU A 129 -0.78 -2.71 -0.39
C LEU A 129 -1.79 -2.60 -1.53
N SER A 130 -2.58 -1.53 -1.49
CA SER A 130 -3.70 -1.31 -2.40
C SER A 130 -3.57 0.01 -3.15
N PHE A 131 -4.26 0.10 -4.28
CA PHE A 131 -4.25 1.28 -5.14
C PHE A 131 -5.64 1.87 -5.29
N GLU A 132 -5.75 3.18 -5.04
CA GLU A 132 -6.97 3.95 -5.28
C GLU A 132 -6.74 4.94 -6.43
N PHE A 133 -7.64 4.89 -7.44
CA PHE A 133 -7.64 5.84 -8.55
C PHE A 133 -8.14 7.22 -8.11
N LEU A 134 -7.63 8.26 -8.76
CA LEU A 134 -8.04 9.66 -8.55
C LEU A 134 -8.36 10.36 -9.87
#